data_AF-A0A820NTL2-F1
#
_entry.id   AF-A0A820NTL2-F1
#
_cell.length_a   1.000
_cell.length_b   1.000
_cell.length_c   1.000
_cell.angle_alpha   90.00
_cell.angle_beta   90.00
_cell.angle_gamma   90.00
#
_symmetry.space_group_name_H-M   'P 1'
#
loop_
_entity.id
_entity.type
_entity.pdbx_description
1 polymer ?
#
loop_
_entity_poly.entity_id
_entity_poly.type
_entity_poly.pdbx_seq_one_letter_code
_entity_poly.pdbx_strand_id
1 'polypeptide(L)'
;LSNIIHSYDEQNITLRTQCTLKEQSCLPPKLRSKRINTLELVGSFYTAIEPFIECSSYFQSLPSSIRRMIIQNNLNGTGALNSLMGADDAKVFENESHVHMCNEIYGADYVKESYRLSTRIESNRTLLKILLIILTFSTNCSIVAYDHSTKYINISIPEAIHLIRIQNIFVTMLWKYLTYQYGYMGAVK
;
A
#
# COMPACT_ATOMS: atom_id res chain seq x y z
N LEU A 1 14.80 0.22 -10.61
CA LEU A 1 14.69 0.09 -9.15
C LEU A 1 14.86 1.43 -8.46
N SER A 2 16.00 2.12 -8.62
CA SER A 2 16.30 3.40 -7.95
C SER A 2 15.15 4.42 -8.02
N ASN A 3 14.60 4.69 -9.21
CA ASN A 3 13.54 5.69 -9.37
C ASN A 3 12.24 5.32 -8.66
N ILE A 4 11.84 4.04 -8.68
CA ILE A 4 10.61 3.57 -8.02
C ILE A 4 10.74 3.71 -6.50
N ILE A 5 11.89 3.29 -5.96
CA ILE A 5 12.16 3.39 -4.53
C ILE A 5 12.20 4.85 -4.09
N HIS A 6 12.89 5.70 -4.86
CA HIS A 6 12.97 7.13 -4.59
C HIS A 6 11.60 7.81 -4.59
N SER A 7 10.77 7.55 -5.61
CA SER A 7 9.42 8.14 -5.70
C SER A 7 8.50 7.72 -4.55
N TYR A 8 8.69 6.50 -4.02
CA TYR A 8 7.99 6.08 -2.80
C TYR A 8 8.53 6.80 -1.57
N ASP A 9 9.84 6.87 -1.42
CA ASP A 9 10.49 7.50 -0.25
C ASP A 9 10.22 9.00 -0.14
N GLU A 10 10.03 9.69 -1.27
CA GLU A 10 9.60 11.09 -1.31
C GLU A 10 8.25 11.33 -0.63
N GLN A 11 7.37 10.33 -0.54
CA GLN A 11 6.10 10.45 0.17
C GLN A 11 6.30 10.60 1.69
N ASN A 12 7.43 10.12 2.21
CA ASN A 12 7.85 10.22 3.60
C ASN A 12 6.76 9.87 4.62
N ILE A 13 6.02 8.79 4.31
CA ILE A 13 4.82 8.35 5.05
C ILE A 13 5.15 8.13 6.52
N THR A 14 6.22 7.40 6.81
CA THR A 14 6.64 7.06 8.17
C THR A 14 6.87 8.30 9.04
N LEU A 15 7.68 9.26 8.56
CA LEU A 15 7.97 10.47 9.33
C LEU A 15 6.71 11.29 9.55
N ARG A 16 5.88 11.45 8.51
CA ARG A 16 4.61 12.19 8.61
C ARG A 16 3.69 11.55 9.65
N THR A 17 3.51 10.24 9.61
CA THR A 17 2.71 9.51 10.60
C THR A 17 3.26 9.67 12.01
N GLN A 18 4.58 9.52 12.20
CA GLN A 18 5.21 9.69 13.51
C GLN A 18 4.99 11.10 14.06
N CYS A 19 5.15 12.14 13.22
CA CYS A 19 4.86 13.52 13.59
C CYS A 19 3.39 13.70 13.98
N THR A 20 2.45 13.22 13.16
CA THR A 20 1.01 13.29 13.45
C THR A 20 0.65 12.60 14.76
N LEU A 21 1.17 11.39 15.02
CA LEU A 21 0.92 10.68 16.27
C LEU A 21 1.49 11.43 17.48
N LYS A 22 2.68 12.02 17.33
CA LYS A 22 3.32 12.83 18.38
C LYS A 22 2.50 14.09 18.68
N GLU A 23 2.08 14.81 17.66
CA GLU A 23 1.23 16.00 17.79
C GLU A 23 -0.10 15.68 18.46
N GLN A 24 -0.76 14.59 18.04
CA GLN A 24 -2.00 14.11 18.66
C GLN A 24 -1.79 13.76 20.15
N SER A 25 -0.66 13.15 20.48
CA SER A 25 -0.31 12.79 21.86
C SER A 25 -0.07 14.03 22.75
N CYS A 26 0.27 15.18 22.17
CA CYS A 26 0.39 16.45 22.89
C CYS A 26 -0.96 17.16 23.12
N LEU A 27 -2.05 16.74 22.45
CA LEU A 27 -3.36 17.37 22.60
C LEU A 27 -4.05 16.98 23.92
N PRO A 28 -4.95 17.82 24.45
CA PRO A 28 -5.83 17.48 25.56
C PRO A 28 -6.68 16.22 25.25
N PRO A 29 -7.07 15.41 26.26
CA PRO A 29 -7.77 14.14 26.04
C PRO A 29 -9.04 14.23 25.16
N LYS A 30 -9.81 15.32 25.30
CA LYS A 30 -11.03 15.58 24.50
C LYS A 30 -10.75 15.81 23.02
N LEU A 31 -9.57 16.31 22.66
CA LEU A 31 -9.17 16.57 21.28
C LEU A 31 -8.38 15.40 20.69
N ARG A 32 -7.57 14.72 21.53
CA ARG A 32 -6.81 13.52 21.15
C ARG A 32 -7.71 12.38 20.68
N SER A 33 -8.84 12.18 21.36
CA SER A 33 -9.75 11.05 21.13
C SER A 33 -10.82 11.32 20.07
N LYS A 34 -10.60 12.29 19.16
CA LYS A 34 -11.55 12.54 18.08
C LYS A 34 -11.38 11.50 16.99
N ARG A 35 -12.47 10.83 16.61
CA ARG A 35 -12.50 9.83 15.53
C ARG A 35 -11.96 10.36 14.21
N ILE A 36 -12.20 11.65 13.90
CA ILE A 36 -11.73 12.28 12.66
C ILE A 36 -10.21 12.20 12.51
N ASN A 37 -9.44 12.38 13.58
CA ASN A 37 -7.98 12.33 13.56
C ASN A 37 -7.46 10.94 13.15
N THR A 38 -8.17 9.89 13.57
CA THR A 38 -7.84 8.50 13.20
C THR A 38 -8.22 8.22 11.76
N LEU A 39 -9.39 8.67 11.32
CA LEU A 39 -9.85 8.54 9.94
C LEU A 39 -8.94 9.30 8.96
N GLU A 40 -8.49 10.51 9.32
CA GLU A 40 -7.54 11.30 8.53
C GLU A 40 -6.19 10.60 8.41
N LEU A 41 -5.68 10.03 9.51
CA LEU A 41 -4.43 9.29 9.46
C LEU A 41 -4.55 8.06 8.55
N VAL A 42 -5.61 7.26 8.70
CA VAL A 42 -5.86 6.10 7.82
C VAL A 42 -6.01 6.56 6.36
N GLY A 43 -6.79 7.61 6.12
CA GLY A 43 -6.98 8.20 4.79
C GLY A 43 -5.66 8.64 4.16
N SER A 44 -4.74 9.21 4.95
CA SER A 44 -3.43 9.66 4.47
C SER A 44 -2.57 8.52 3.90
N PHE A 45 -2.71 7.29 4.42
CA PHE A 45 -2.01 6.13 3.87
C PHE A 45 -2.54 5.73 2.49
N TYR A 46 -3.85 5.84 2.28
CA TYR A 46 -4.47 5.55 0.99
C TYR A 46 -4.13 6.62 -0.04
N THR A 47 -4.18 7.90 0.34
CA THR A 47 -3.89 9.01 -0.58
C THR A 47 -2.41 9.08 -0.94
N ALA A 48 -1.49 8.64 -0.08
CA ALA A 48 -0.06 8.62 -0.39
C ALA A 48 0.32 7.66 -1.53
N ILE A 49 -0.55 6.70 -1.87
CA ILE A 49 -0.31 5.78 -2.98
C ILE A 49 -0.53 6.42 -4.34
N GLU A 50 -1.50 7.32 -4.46
CA GLU A 50 -1.86 7.92 -5.74
C GLU A 50 -0.70 8.70 -6.37
N PRO A 51 -0.01 9.64 -5.68
CA PRO A 51 1.17 10.31 -6.23
C PRO A 51 2.29 9.34 -6.61
N PHE A 52 2.50 8.28 -5.81
CA PHE A 52 3.50 7.26 -6.11
C PHE A 52 3.21 6.53 -7.44
N ILE A 53 1.94 6.20 -7.69
CA ILE A 53 1.51 5.58 -8.96
C ILE A 53 1.65 6.58 -10.12
N GLU A 54 1.19 7.82 -9.92
CA GLU A 54 1.19 8.85 -10.96
C GLU A 54 2.59 9.28 -11.41
N CYS A 55 3.59 9.23 -10.53
CA CYS A 55 4.98 9.50 -10.90
C CYS A 55 5.60 8.42 -11.81
N SER A 56 4.96 7.25 -11.96
CA SER A 56 5.47 6.17 -12.81
C SER A 56 5.27 6.49 -14.30
N SER A 57 6.35 6.52 -15.07
CA SER A 57 6.27 6.66 -16.53
C SER A 57 5.46 5.53 -17.18
N TYR A 58 5.47 4.33 -16.58
CA TYR A 58 4.63 3.20 -17.02
C TYR A 58 3.14 3.45 -16.81
N PHE A 59 2.77 4.17 -15.75
CA PHE A 59 1.38 4.57 -15.56
C PHE A 59 0.99 5.64 -16.57
N GLN A 60 1.85 6.65 -16.77
CA GLN A 60 1.58 7.76 -17.69
C GLN A 60 1.54 7.32 -19.16
N SER A 61 2.20 6.22 -19.54
CA SER A 61 2.10 5.67 -20.89
C SER A 61 0.78 4.96 -21.18
N LEU A 62 -0.04 4.67 -20.15
CA LEU A 62 -1.30 3.97 -20.32
C LEU A 62 -2.44 4.90 -20.80
N PRO A 63 -3.39 4.37 -21.59
CA PRO A 63 -4.64 5.08 -21.88
C PRO A 63 -5.34 5.53 -20.60
N SER A 64 -6.04 6.67 -20.65
CA SER A 64 -6.77 7.22 -19.50
C SER A 64 -7.84 6.26 -18.95
N SER A 65 -8.47 5.47 -19.83
CA SER A 65 -9.39 4.39 -19.46
C SER A 65 -8.74 3.36 -18.56
N ILE A 66 -7.53 2.91 -18.93
CA ILE A 66 -6.76 1.91 -18.20
C ILE A 66 -6.22 2.48 -16.89
N ARG A 67 -5.71 3.71 -16.89
CA ARG A 67 -5.27 4.39 -15.67
C ARG A 67 -6.37 4.47 -14.62
N ARG A 68 -7.57 4.92 -15.03
CA ARG A 68 -8.74 4.99 -14.13
C ARG A 68 -9.09 3.62 -13.57
N MET A 69 -9.07 2.61 -14.42
CA MET A 69 -9.45 1.24 -14.06
C MET A 69 -8.41 0.57 -13.14
N ILE A 70 -7.11 0.87 -13.27
CA ILE A 70 -6.09 0.49 -12.28
C ILE A 70 -6.40 1.12 -10.92
N ILE A 71 -6.62 2.44 -10.87
CA ILE A 71 -6.89 3.14 -9.60
C ILE A 71 -8.16 2.59 -8.94
N GLN A 72 -9.24 2.44 -9.69
CA GLN A 72 -10.52 1.94 -9.16
C GLN A 72 -10.42 0.53 -8.58
N ASN A 73 -9.69 -0.37 -9.24
CA ASN A 73 -9.66 -1.78 -8.84
C ASN A 73 -8.56 -2.11 -7.83
N ASN A 74 -7.42 -1.42 -7.90
CA ASN A 74 -6.23 -1.83 -7.17
C ASN A 74 -5.92 -0.93 -5.98
N LEU A 75 -6.41 0.32 -5.95
CA LEU A 75 -6.09 1.29 -4.90
C LEU A 75 -6.47 0.77 -3.51
N ASN A 76 -7.58 0.05 -3.37
CA ASN A 76 -8.00 -0.49 -2.08
C ASN A 76 -6.98 -1.51 -1.53
N GLY A 77 -6.57 -2.47 -2.36
CA GLY A 77 -5.61 -3.50 -1.98
C GLY A 77 -4.20 -2.95 -1.77
N THR A 78 -3.73 -2.09 -2.68
CA THR A 78 -2.41 -1.46 -2.56
C THR A 78 -2.36 -0.47 -1.40
N GLY A 79 -3.44 0.29 -1.19
CA GLY A 79 -3.59 1.22 -0.09
C GLY A 79 -3.61 0.51 1.26
N ALA A 80 -4.29 -0.64 1.36
CA ALA A 80 -4.28 -1.46 2.57
C ALA A 80 -2.86 -1.98 2.88
N LEU A 81 -2.16 -2.55 1.89
CA LEU A 81 -0.77 -3.01 2.10
C LEU A 81 0.15 -1.84 2.49
N ASN A 82 0.04 -0.70 1.81
CA ASN A 82 0.78 0.51 2.15
C ASN A 82 0.50 0.99 3.57
N SER A 83 -0.76 0.94 3.99
CA SER A 83 -1.17 1.32 5.34
C SER A 83 -0.54 0.40 6.37
N LEU A 84 -0.49 -0.91 6.13
CA LEU A 84 0.16 -1.85 7.04
C LEU A 84 1.67 -1.61 7.12
N MET A 85 2.32 -1.33 5.99
CA MET A 85 3.75 -0.97 5.94
C MET A 85 4.04 0.31 6.74
N GLY A 86 3.32 1.39 6.43
CA GLY A 86 3.49 2.68 7.10
C GLY A 86 3.15 2.60 8.59
N ALA A 87 2.13 1.83 8.97
CA ALA A 87 1.75 1.63 10.35
C ALA A 87 2.80 0.86 11.16
N ASP A 88 3.42 -0.17 10.58
CA ASP A 88 4.52 -0.91 11.22
C ASP A 88 5.79 -0.06 11.33
N ASP A 89 6.16 0.68 10.29
CA ASP A 89 7.33 1.56 10.33
C ASP A 89 7.17 2.71 11.35
N ALA A 90 5.97 3.29 11.42
CA ALA A 90 5.69 4.39 12.34
C ALA A 90 5.30 3.93 13.75
N LYS A 91 5.29 2.61 14.02
CA LYS A 91 4.90 2.03 15.31
C LYS A 91 3.52 2.49 15.78
N VAL A 92 2.58 2.59 14.83
CA VAL A 92 1.20 3.04 15.09
C VAL A 92 0.52 2.19 16.16
N PHE A 93 0.74 0.87 16.14
CA PHE A 93 0.16 -0.06 17.11
C PHE A 93 0.75 0.03 18.52
N GLU A 94 1.87 0.74 18.71
CA GLU A 94 2.44 1.05 20.03
C GLU A 94 1.78 2.30 20.64
N ASN A 95 1.00 3.07 19.87
CA ASN A 95 0.24 4.21 20.37
C ASN A 95 -1.13 3.77 20.90
N GLU A 96 -1.23 3.58 22.22
CA GLU A 96 -2.45 3.11 22.89
C GLU A 96 -3.68 3.99 22.59
N SER A 97 -3.51 5.31 22.52
CA SER A 97 -4.60 6.23 22.23
C SER A 97 -5.15 6.02 20.82
N HIS A 98 -4.27 5.79 19.86
CA HIS A 98 -4.66 5.51 18.48
C HIS A 98 -5.32 4.14 18.36
N VAL A 99 -4.74 3.10 18.97
CA VAL A 99 -5.31 1.74 19.00
C VAL A 99 -6.71 1.75 19.62
N HIS A 100 -6.90 2.48 20.72
CA HIS A 100 -8.20 2.63 21.35
C HIS A 100 -9.23 3.26 20.40
N MET A 101 -8.86 4.30 19.65
CA MET A 101 -9.75 4.91 18.67
C MET A 101 -10.03 4.01 17.47
N CYS A 102 -9.05 3.25 17.00
CA CYS A 102 -9.27 2.25 15.97
C CYS A 102 -10.25 1.17 16.44
N ASN A 103 -10.17 0.74 17.70
CA ASN A 103 -11.11 -0.23 18.27
C ASN A 103 -12.55 0.33 18.30
N GLU A 104 -12.71 1.61 18.62
CA GLU A 104 -14.01 2.30 18.62
C GLU A 104 -14.62 2.45 17.23
N ILE A 105 -13.79 2.65 16.20
CA ILE A 105 -14.26 2.89 14.82
C ILE A 105 -14.49 1.58 14.06
N TYR A 106 -13.54 0.66 14.14
CA TYR A 106 -13.50 -0.54 13.29
C TYR A 106 -13.81 -1.84 14.06
N GLY A 107 -13.83 -1.80 15.39
CA GLY A 107 -14.01 -2.96 16.25
C GLY A 107 -12.70 -3.65 16.61
N ALA A 108 -12.65 -4.20 17.83
CA ALA A 108 -11.43 -4.80 18.39
C ALA A 108 -10.91 -6.00 17.59
N ASP A 109 -11.81 -6.83 17.03
CA ASP A 109 -11.42 -7.99 16.24
C ASP A 109 -10.67 -7.60 14.97
N TYR A 110 -11.14 -6.55 14.28
CA TYR A 110 -10.50 -6.01 13.09
C TYR A 110 -9.11 -5.45 13.38
N VAL A 111 -8.97 -4.68 14.46
CA VAL A 111 -7.68 -4.09 14.87
C VAL A 111 -6.69 -5.16 15.29
N LYS A 112 -7.14 -6.16 16.05
CA LYS A 112 -6.32 -7.31 16.45
C LYS A 112 -5.81 -8.08 15.23
N GLU A 113 -6.67 -8.32 14.25
CA GLU A 113 -6.28 -8.99 13.01
C GLU A 113 -5.31 -8.14 12.19
N SER A 114 -5.54 -6.83 12.10
CA SER A 114 -4.62 -5.90 11.42
C SER A 114 -3.23 -5.88 12.06
N TYR A 115 -3.15 -5.90 13.39
CA TYR A 115 -1.88 -6.02 14.12
C TYR A 115 -1.20 -7.38 13.89
N ARG A 116 -1.98 -8.47 13.87
CA ARG A 116 -1.45 -9.80 13.54
C ARG A 116 -0.88 -9.84 12.12
N LEU A 117 -1.51 -9.16 11.17
CA LEU A 117 -0.99 -9.06 9.80
C LEU A 117 0.28 -8.19 9.75
N SER A 118 0.31 -7.04 10.42
CA SER A 118 1.47 -6.13 10.40
C SER A 118 2.73 -6.80 10.97
N THR A 119 2.61 -7.58 12.03
CA THR A 119 3.74 -8.33 12.63
C THR A 119 4.29 -9.45 11.74
N ARG A 120 3.56 -9.85 10.68
CA ARG A 120 3.98 -10.87 9.72
C ARG A 120 4.49 -10.30 8.41
N ILE A 121 4.46 -8.98 8.25
CA ILE A 121 4.97 -8.31 7.06
C ILE A 121 6.49 -8.43 7.01
N GLU A 122 7.02 -8.60 5.80
CA GLU A 122 8.45 -8.67 5.53
C GLU A 122 9.17 -7.39 6.01
N SER A 123 10.29 -7.57 6.70
CA SER A 123 11.13 -6.48 7.18
C SER A 123 11.84 -5.71 6.04
N ASN A 124 12.14 -6.39 4.93
CA ASN A 124 12.79 -5.79 3.77
C ASN A 124 11.87 -4.81 3.03
N ARG A 125 12.01 -3.51 3.34
CA ARG A 125 11.19 -2.44 2.75
C ARG A 125 11.40 -2.26 1.25
N THR A 126 12.60 -2.51 0.73
CA THR A 126 12.82 -2.47 -0.71
C THR A 126 12.00 -3.54 -1.42
N LEU A 127 11.94 -4.75 -0.85
CA LEU A 127 11.13 -5.84 -1.39
C LEU A 127 9.64 -5.47 -1.43
N LEU A 128 9.14 -4.93 -0.32
CA LEU A 128 7.74 -4.54 -0.21
C LEU A 128 7.35 -3.42 -1.17
N LYS A 129 8.22 -2.43 -1.39
CA LYS A 129 7.99 -1.37 -2.38
C LYS A 129 7.92 -1.92 -3.81
N ILE A 130 8.74 -2.93 -4.14
CA ILE A 130 8.65 -3.64 -5.43
C ILE A 130 7.34 -4.43 -5.51
N LEU A 131 6.94 -5.12 -4.43
CA LEU A 131 5.67 -5.85 -4.39
C LEU A 131 4.48 -4.91 -4.56
N LEU A 132 4.51 -3.74 -3.93
CA LEU A 132 3.48 -2.73 -4.01
C LEU A 132 3.25 -2.27 -5.45
N ILE A 133 4.31 -1.96 -6.20
CA ILE A 133 4.17 -1.57 -7.62
C ILE A 133 3.67 -2.74 -8.49
N ILE A 134 4.04 -3.99 -8.19
CA ILE A 134 3.50 -5.17 -8.88
C ILE A 134 1.99 -5.28 -8.65
N LEU A 135 1.53 -5.07 -7.41
CA LEU A 135 0.11 -5.11 -7.05
C LEU A 135 -0.65 -3.95 -7.68
N THR A 136 -0.06 -2.76 -7.77
CA THR A 136 -0.65 -1.61 -8.49
C THR A 136 -0.96 -1.95 -9.95
N PHE A 137 -0.04 -2.61 -10.66
CA PHE A 137 -0.23 -2.95 -12.08
C PHE A 137 -0.81 -4.36 -12.28
N SER A 138 -1.29 -5.01 -11.23
CA SER A 138 -1.91 -6.32 -11.35
C SER A 138 -3.27 -6.20 -12.02
N THR A 139 -3.57 -7.06 -12.99
CA THR A 139 -4.93 -7.20 -13.52
C THR A 139 -5.91 -7.78 -12.50
N ASN A 140 -5.41 -8.30 -11.37
CA ASN A 140 -6.12 -9.28 -10.54
C ASN A 140 -6.27 -8.88 -9.06
N CYS A 141 -5.83 -7.68 -8.64
CA CYS A 141 -5.93 -7.31 -7.22
C CYS A 141 -7.38 -7.19 -6.71
N SER A 142 -8.36 -7.00 -7.61
CA SER A 142 -9.78 -7.05 -7.28
C SER A 142 -10.39 -8.46 -7.27
N ILE A 143 -9.70 -9.52 -7.73
CA ILE A 143 -10.26 -10.89 -7.78
C ILE A 143 -10.56 -11.44 -6.38
N VAL A 144 -9.88 -10.95 -5.34
CA VAL A 144 -10.11 -11.37 -3.95
C VAL A 144 -11.26 -10.57 -3.29
N ALA A 145 -11.80 -9.54 -3.96
CA ALA A 145 -13.04 -8.91 -3.53
C ALA A 145 -14.21 -9.75 -4.04
N TYR A 146 -14.79 -10.57 -3.15
CA TYR A 146 -16.05 -11.31 -3.39
C TYR A 146 -17.25 -10.34 -3.40
N ASP A 147 -17.19 -9.30 -4.22
CA ASP A 147 -18.33 -8.44 -4.48
C ASP A 147 -18.91 -8.81 -5.84
N HIS A 148 -20.08 -9.45 -5.81
CA HIS A 148 -20.83 -9.86 -6.99
C HIS A 148 -21.28 -8.66 -7.87
N SER A 149 -21.19 -7.43 -7.37
CA SER A 149 -21.49 -6.21 -8.12
C SER A 149 -20.29 -5.66 -8.90
N THR A 150 -19.06 -6.11 -8.58
CA THR A 150 -17.86 -5.67 -9.29
C THR A 150 -17.81 -6.34 -10.66
N LYS A 151 -18.10 -5.56 -11.70
CA LYS A 151 -17.98 -6.04 -13.08
C LYS A 151 -16.53 -6.44 -13.33
N TYR A 152 -16.31 -7.65 -13.83
CA TYR A 152 -15.00 -8.07 -14.34
C TYR A 152 -14.43 -6.99 -15.25
N ILE A 153 -13.14 -6.75 -15.12
CA ILE A 153 -12.41 -5.76 -15.90
C ILE A 153 -12.58 -6.10 -17.39
N ASN A 154 -13.43 -5.33 -18.08
CA ASN A 154 -13.62 -5.47 -19.52
C ASN A 154 -12.53 -4.67 -20.24
N ILE A 155 -11.33 -5.24 -20.24
CA ILE A 155 -10.16 -4.71 -20.94
C ILE A 155 -10.10 -5.32 -22.34
N SER A 156 -9.73 -4.52 -23.35
CA SER A 156 -9.41 -5.08 -24.67
C SER A 156 -8.14 -5.93 -24.62
N ILE A 157 -8.04 -6.97 -25.44
CA ILE A 157 -6.85 -7.84 -25.49
C ILE A 157 -5.53 -7.04 -25.63
N PRO A 158 -5.42 -6.03 -26.50
CA PRO A 158 -4.20 -5.23 -26.61
C PRO A 158 -3.81 -4.50 -25.33
N GLU A 159 -4.79 -3.94 -24.61
CA GLU A 159 -4.58 -3.25 -23.35
C GLU A 159 -4.17 -4.21 -22.23
N ALA A 160 -4.77 -5.42 -22.18
CA ALA A 160 -4.37 -6.49 -21.26
C ALA A 160 -2.93 -6.90 -21.49
N ILE A 161 -2.53 -7.12 -22.75
CA ILE A 161 -1.15 -7.47 -23.12
C ILE A 161 -0.20 -6.36 -22.67
N HIS A 162 -0.56 -5.10 -22.84
CA HIS A 162 0.28 -3.98 -22.43
C HIS A 162 0.45 -3.92 -20.91
N LEU A 163 -0.62 -4.15 -20.14
CA LEU A 163 -0.57 -4.18 -18.67
C LEU A 163 0.28 -5.35 -18.15
N ILE A 164 0.11 -6.54 -18.72
CA ILE A 164 0.93 -7.74 -18.41
C ILE A 164 2.40 -7.48 -18.72
N ARG A 165 2.72 -6.78 -19.82
CA ARG A 165 4.11 -6.40 -20.14
C ARG A 165 4.71 -5.50 -19.06
N ILE A 166 3.97 -4.51 -18.58
CA ILE A 166 4.40 -3.63 -17.48
C ILE A 166 4.61 -4.45 -16.20
N GLN A 167 3.65 -5.30 -15.83
CA GLN A 167 3.75 -6.17 -14.67
C GLN A 167 5.00 -7.08 -14.74
N ASN A 168 5.26 -7.68 -15.91
CA ASN A 168 6.43 -8.54 -16.13
C ASN A 168 7.76 -7.80 -15.94
N ILE A 169 7.84 -6.50 -16.24
CA ILE A 169 9.03 -5.69 -15.96
C ILE A 169 9.29 -5.63 -14.45
N PHE A 170 8.26 -5.37 -13.64
CA PHE A 170 8.40 -5.30 -12.19
C PHE A 170 8.63 -6.67 -11.55
N VAL A 171 7.97 -7.72 -12.03
CA VAL A 171 8.22 -9.11 -11.60
C VAL A 171 9.66 -9.52 -11.92
N THR A 172 10.18 -9.18 -13.10
CA THR A 172 11.59 -9.42 -13.45
C THR A 172 12.52 -8.64 -12.53
N MET A 173 12.17 -7.40 -12.17
CA MET A 173 12.94 -6.60 -11.22
C MET A 173 12.97 -7.22 -9.83
N LEU A 174 11.83 -7.74 -9.36
CA LEU A 174 11.71 -8.49 -8.11
C LEU A 174 12.64 -9.72 -8.12
N TRP A 175 12.58 -10.53 -9.17
CA TRP A 175 13.44 -11.71 -9.32
C TRP A 175 14.93 -11.37 -9.30
N LYS A 176 15.34 -10.32 -10.03
CA LYS A 176 16.73 -9.84 -10.02
C LYS A 176 17.15 -9.38 -8.62
N TYR A 177 16.27 -8.66 -7.91
CA TYR A 177 16.53 -8.19 -6.55
C TYR A 177 16.68 -9.36 -5.57
N LEU A 178 15.76 -10.34 -5.61
CA LEU A 178 15.83 -11.54 -4.78
C LEU A 178 17.10 -12.34 -5.04
N THR A 179 17.45 -12.57 -6.31
CA THR A 179 18.67 -13.28 -6.70
C THR A 179 19.93 -12.54 -6.23
N TYR A 180 19.91 -11.21 -6.28
CA TYR A 180 21.01 -10.38 -5.81
C TYR A 180 21.16 -10.42 -4.28
N GLN A 181 20.07 -10.31 -3.53
CA GLN A 181 20.10 -10.27 -2.06
C GLN A 181 20.35 -11.62 -1.41
N TYR A 182 19.69 -12.67 -1.91
CA TYR A 182 19.64 -13.98 -1.26
C TYR A 182 20.41 -15.07 -2.02
N GLY A 183 21.01 -14.72 -3.18
CA GLY A 183 21.56 -15.69 -4.12
C GLY A 183 20.48 -16.51 -4.82
N TYR A 184 20.87 -17.27 -5.85
CA TYR A 184 19.92 -18.08 -6.64
C TYR A 184 19.16 -19.11 -5.77
N MET A 185 19.90 -19.87 -4.93
CA MET A 185 19.30 -20.92 -4.10
C MET A 185 18.45 -20.37 -2.95
N GLY A 186 18.72 -19.16 -2.47
CA GLY A 186 17.90 -18.48 -1.47
C GLY A 186 16.66 -17.81 -2.05
N ALA A 187 16.71 -17.38 -3.32
CA ALA A 187 15.59 -16.73 -4.00
C ALA A 187 14.47 -17.69 -4.48
N VAL A 188 14.77 -18.98 -4.63
CA VAL A 188 13.83 -20.01 -5.14
C VAL A 188 13.14 -20.79 -4.01
N LYS A 189 13.64 -20.70 -2.78
CA LYS A 189 13.03 -21.35 -1.59
C LYS A 189 11.82 -20.58 -1.08
#